data_AF-A0A8S3JDL3-F1
#
_entry.id   AF-A0A8S3JDL3-F1
#
_cell.length_a   1.000
_cell.length_b   1.000
_cell.length_c   1.000
_cell.angle_alpha   90.00
_cell.angle_beta   90.00
_cell.angle_gamma   90.00
#
_symmetry.space_group_name_H-M   'P 1'
#
loop_
_entity.id
_entity.type
_entity.pdbx_description
1 polymer ?
#
loop_
_entity_poly.entity_id
_entity_poly.type
_entity_poly.pdbx_seq_one_letter_code
_entity_poly.pdbx_strand_id
1 'polypeptide(L)'
;CRRCALIDENSINLIISTLVRDKKILIDYVGETKNVKVVKFIAPGTSTVRPITEIENSVLLLRHSKDRLEEQLKKSDEQIEGLLTDIRRHLKNSNRTAAMKLLRKKKILEREYEKKDRTVEHLNTVLTQIEQTDCSSLVINAYSSGVQAHKE
;
A
#
# COMPACT_ATOMS: atom_id res chain seq x y z
N CYS A 1 -22.41 -22.20 -13.49
CA CYS A 1 -21.67 -21.40 -14.49
C CYS A 1 -20.32 -22.08 -14.77
N ARG A 2 -20.17 -22.78 -15.91
CA ARG A 2 -19.03 -23.65 -16.25
C ARG A 2 -17.93 -22.90 -17.05
N ARG A 3 -17.45 -21.76 -16.55
CA ARG A 3 -16.44 -20.93 -17.26
C ARG A 3 -15.15 -20.63 -16.49
N CYS A 4 -14.96 -21.22 -15.32
CA CYS A 4 -13.67 -21.21 -14.62
C CYS A 4 -12.92 -22.50 -14.96
N ALA A 5 -12.49 -22.64 -16.22
CA ALA A 5 -11.42 -23.60 -16.52
C ALA A 5 -10.16 -23.08 -15.84
N LEU A 6 -9.45 -23.95 -15.11
CA LEU A 6 -8.20 -23.65 -14.42
C LEU A 6 -7.26 -22.91 -15.38
N ILE A 7 -7.08 -21.61 -15.16
CA ILE A 7 -5.96 -20.90 -15.77
C ILE A 7 -4.75 -21.36 -14.97
N ASP A 8 -3.91 -22.21 -15.56
CA ASP A 8 -2.67 -22.64 -14.95
C ASP A 8 -1.62 -21.51 -15.00
N GLU A 9 -0.59 -21.62 -14.17
CA GLU A 9 0.44 -20.59 -14.04
C GLU A 9 1.17 -20.30 -15.37
N ASN A 10 1.32 -21.31 -16.23
CA ASN A 10 1.90 -21.13 -17.56
C ASN A 10 1.00 -20.31 -18.47
N SER A 11 -0.32 -20.53 -18.43
CA SER A 11 -1.28 -19.72 -19.18
C SER A 11 -1.25 -18.26 -18.71
N ILE A 12 -1.13 -18.00 -17.40
CA ILE A 12 -0.99 -16.64 -16.86
C ILE A 12 0.31 -16.00 -17.37
N ASN A 13 1.43 -16.72 -17.27
CA ASN A 13 2.72 -16.22 -17.73
C ASN A 13 2.72 -15.91 -19.24
N LEU A 14 2.10 -16.78 -20.05
CA LEU A 14 1.93 -16.54 -21.48
C LEU A 14 1.13 -15.26 -21.73
N ILE A 15 -0.01 -15.07 -21.05
CA ILE A 15 -0.84 -13.87 -21.16
C ILE A 15 -0.03 -12.63 -20.78
N ILE A 16 0.69 -12.66 -19.65
CA ILE A 16 1.53 -11.54 -19.21
C ILE A 16 2.60 -11.23 -20.27
N SER A 17 3.30 -12.23 -20.80
CA SER A 17 4.32 -12.03 -21.84
C SER A 17 3.74 -11.41 -23.11
N THR A 18 2.54 -11.85 -23.54
CA THR A 18 1.87 -11.25 -24.71
C THR A 18 1.50 -9.78 -24.45
N LEU A 19 0.95 -9.45 -23.28
CA LEU A 19 0.59 -8.08 -22.92
C LEU A 19 1.82 -7.16 -22.82
N VAL A 20 2.96 -7.66 -22.33
CA VAL A 20 4.23 -6.90 -22.31
C VAL A 20 4.71 -6.63 -23.74
N ARG A 21 4.74 -7.66 -24.59
CA ARG A 21 5.16 -7.54 -25.99
C ARG A 21 4.31 -6.52 -26.75
N ASP A 22 3.00 -6.56 -26.52
CA ASP A 22 2.02 -5.69 -27.18
C ASP A 22 1.95 -4.30 -26.52
N LYS A 23 2.85 -4.01 -25.55
CA LYS A 23 2.95 -2.76 -24.78
C LYS A 23 1.64 -2.37 -24.10
N LYS A 24 0.85 -3.36 -23.68
CA LYS A 24 -0.40 -3.16 -22.92
C LYS A 24 -0.16 -3.08 -21.42
N ILE A 25 0.94 -3.66 -20.96
CA ILE A 25 1.42 -3.54 -19.59
C ILE A 25 2.92 -3.27 -19.58
N LEU A 26 3.38 -2.63 -18.51
CA LEU A 26 4.78 -2.43 -18.17
C LEU A 26 5.01 -3.08 -16.81
N ILE A 27 6.00 -3.96 -16.71
CA ILE A 27 6.45 -4.55 -15.45
C ILE A 27 7.77 -3.88 -15.09
N ASP A 28 7.85 -3.34 -13.88
CA ASP A 28 9.06 -2.68 -13.38
C ASP A 28 9.31 -3.07 -11.91
N TYR A 29 10.45 -2.67 -11.39
CA TYR A 29 10.83 -2.86 -10.00
C TYR A 29 11.21 -1.54 -9.34
N VAL A 30 10.52 -1.26 -8.25
CA VAL A 30 10.55 0.01 -7.52
C VAL A 30 11.26 -0.18 -6.17
N GLY A 31 11.86 0.89 -5.66
CA GLY A 31 12.60 0.95 -4.38
C GLY A 31 14.11 0.98 -4.55
N GLU A 32 14.82 1.41 -3.50
CA GLU A 32 16.29 1.50 -3.49
C GLU A 32 16.97 0.17 -3.87
N THR A 33 16.36 -0.94 -3.49
CA THR A 33 16.86 -2.30 -3.79
C THR A 33 16.10 -2.99 -4.93
N LYS A 34 15.19 -2.29 -5.63
CA LYS A 34 14.35 -2.84 -6.72
C LYS A 34 13.63 -4.14 -6.32
N ASN A 35 13.11 -4.19 -5.11
CA ASN A 35 12.46 -5.38 -4.56
C ASN A 35 10.93 -5.36 -4.69
N VAL A 36 10.32 -4.22 -5.07
CA VAL A 36 8.88 -4.10 -5.21
C VAL A 36 8.50 -4.23 -6.69
N LYS A 37 7.92 -5.36 -7.08
CA LYS A 37 7.41 -5.56 -8.44
C LYS A 37 6.14 -4.75 -8.65
N VAL A 38 6.10 -3.96 -9.71
CA VAL A 38 4.95 -3.14 -10.08
C VAL A 38 4.50 -3.45 -11.50
N VAL A 39 3.18 -3.38 -11.73
CA VAL A 39 2.59 -3.58 -13.05
C VAL A 39 1.74 -2.35 -13.39
N LYS A 40 2.17 -1.60 -14.40
CA LYS A 40 1.43 -0.46 -14.94
C LYS A 40 0.64 -0.91 -16.17
N PHE A 41 -0.63 -0.55 -16.23
CA PHE A 41 -1.51 -0.84 -17.35
C PHE A 41 -1.62 0.36 -18.29
N ILE A 42 -2.06 0.12 -19.52
CA ILE A 42 -2.49 1.20 -20.41
C ILE A 42 -3.54 2.09 -19.74
N ALA A 43 -3.42 3.39 -19.97
CA ALA A 43 -4.44 4.34 -19.56
C ALA A 43 -5.63 4.30 -20.55
N PRO A 44 -6.85 4.65 -20.12
CA PRO A 44 -7.97 4.83 -21.03
C PRO A 44 -7.61 5.81 -22.16
N GLY A 45 -7.94 5.46 -23.40
CA GLY A 45 -7.66 6.29 -24.57
C GLY A 45 -6.22 6.20 -25.11
N THR A 46 -5.33 5.38 -24.54
CA THR A 46 -3.99 5.16 -25.09
C THR A 46 -3.82 3.75 -25.69
N SER A 47 -3.07 3.65 -26.79
CA SER A 47 -2.78 2.37 -27.45
C SER A 47 -1.64 1.59 -26.81
N THR A 48 -0.74 2.28 -26.09
CA THR A 48 0.44 1.71 -25.44
C THR A 48 0.64 2.28 -24.03
N VAL A 49 1.27 1.49 -23.16
CA VAL A 49 1.62 1.87 -21.79
C VAL A 49 2.73 2.91 -21.79
N ARG A 50 2.64 3.89 -20.90
CA ARG A 50 3.69 4.90 -20.70
C ARG A 50 4.68 4.42 -19.63
N PRO A 51 5.95 4.86 -19.68
CA PRO A 51 6.90 4.64 -18.59
C PRO A 51 6.35 5.09 -17.23
N ILE A 52 6.85 4.50 -16.16
CA ILE A 52 6.56 4.97 -14.80
C ILE A 52 7.28 6.30 -14.61
N THR A 53 6.55 7.32 -14.16
CA THR A 53 7.14 8.64 -13.87
C THR A 53 7.78 8.64 -12.48
N GLU A 54 8.66 9.60 -12.22
CA GLU A 54 9.29 9.77 -10.91
C GLU A 54 8.27 10.02 -9.79
N ILE A 55 7.20 10.76 -10.11
CA ILE A 55 6.10 11.03 -9.18
C ILE A 55 5.34 9.74 -8.89
N GLU A 56 4.96 8.97 -9.91
CA GLU A 56 4.29 7.67 -9.74
C GLU A 56 5.14 6.71 -8.91
N ASN A 57 6.46 6.68 -9.17
CA ASN A 57 7.41 5.87 -8.41
C ASN A 57 7.41 6.26 -6.92
N SER A 58 7.44 7.56 -6.63
CA SER A 58 7.40 8.09 -5.26
C SER A 58 6.09 7.73 -4.55
N VAL A 59 4.95 7.86 -5.24
CA VAL A 59 3.63 7.48 -4.71
C VAL A 59 3.55 5.98 -4.42
N LEU A 60 4.07 5.14 -5.32
CA LEU A 60 4.11 3.69 -5.13
C LEU A 60 4.96 3.32 -3.91
N LEU A 61 6.09 3.99 -3.68
CA LEU A 61 6.92 3.78 -2.49
C LEU A 61 6.23 4.19 -1.19
N LEU A 62 5.52 5.32 -1.19
CA LEU A 62 4.74 5.76 -0.04
C LEU A 62 3.65 4.75 0.30
N ARG A 63 2.89 4.27 -0.70
CA ARG A 63 1.87 3.22 -0.53
C ARG A 63 2.46 1.93 0.01
N HIS A 64 3.55 1.43 -0.59
CA HIS A 64 4.21 0.22 -0.11
C HIS A 64 4.76 0.36 1.32
N SER A 65 5.31 1.52 1.68
CA SER A 65 5.77 1.79 3.05
C SER A 65 4.62 1.78 4.05
N LYS A 66 3.48 2.39 3.67
CA LYS A 66 2.24 2.37 4.43
C LYS A 66 1.75 0.94 4.65
N ASP A 67 1.59 0.14 3.59
CA ASP A 67 1.09 -1.24 3.68
C ASP A 67 1.98 -2.08 4.61
N ARG A 68 3.31 -1.89 4.54
CA ARG A 68 4.25 -2.57 5.45
C ARG A 68 4.06 -2.16 6.91
N LEU A 69 3.80 -0.89 7.18
CA LEU A 69 3.53 -0.41 8.53
C LEU A 69 2.19 -0.94 9.07
N GLU A 70 1.15 -0.99 8.23
CA GLU A 70 -0.15 -1.58 8.59
C GLU A 70 -0.03 -3.07 8.93
N GLU A 71 0.75 -3.83 8.16
CA GLU A 71 1.04 -5.24 8.47
C GLU A 71 1.82 -5.39 9.79
N GLN A 72 2.74 -4.47 10.10
CA GLN A 72 3.45 -4.46 11.39
C GLN A 72 2.54 -4.08 12.56
N LEU A 73 1.57 -3.18 12.35
CA LEU A 73 0.56 -2.82 13.35
C LEU A 73 -0.31 -4.03 13.67
N LYS A 74 -0.83 -4.72 12.66
CA LYS A 74 -1.62 -5.95 12.83
C LYS A 74 -0.89 -7.01 13.66
N LYS A 75 0.40 -7.24 13.37
CA LYS A 75 1.25 -8.16 14.16
C LYS A 75 1.44 -7.68 15.60
N SER A 76 1.53 -6.37 15.79
CA SER A 76 1.68 -5.78 17.12
C SER A 76 0.39 -5.94 17.93
N ASP A 77 -0.78 -5.83 17.31
CA ASP A 77 -2.08 -6.10 17.95
C ASP A 77 -2.18 -7.55 18.43
N GLU A 78 -1.88 -8.51 17.55
CA GLU A 78 -1.86 -9.94 17.90
C GLU A 78 -0.91 -10.21 19.09
N GLN A 79 0.25 -9.56 19.12
CA GLN A 79 1.19 -9.65 20.23
C GLN A 79 0.66 -9.02 21.52
N ILE A 80 0.00 -7.86 21.44
CA ILE A 80 -0.60 -7.19 22.61
C ILE A 80 -1.72 -8.05 23.20
N GLU A 81 -2.58 -8.63 22.36
CA GLU A 81 -3.61 -9.55 22.78
C GLU A 81 -3.02 -10.80 23.46
N GLY A 82 -1.98 -11.39 22.86
CA GLY A 82 -1.22 -12.48 23.46
C GLY A 82 -0.70 -12.13 24.86
N LEU A 83 -0.05 -10.97 25.01
CA LEU A 83 0.42 -10.50 26.31
C LEU A 83 -0.72 -10.30 27.32
N LEU A 84 -1.87 -9.80 26.89
CA LEU A 84 -3.05 -9.65 27.75
C LEU A 84 -3.56 -11.00 28.26
N THR A 85 -3.60 -12.03 27.41
CA THR A 85 -3.99 -13.38 27.84
C THR A 85 -3.01 -13.96 28.86
N ASP A 86 -1.71 -13.80 28.64
CA ASP A 86 -0.66 -14.26 29.55
C ASP A 86 -0.69 -13.53 30.89
N ILE A 87 -0.91 -12.21 30.88
CA ILE A 87 -1.06 -11.39 32.10
C ILE A 87 -2.23 -11.92 32.92
N ARG A 88 -3.40 -12.12 32.30
CA ARG A 88 -4.59 -12.67 32.99
C ARG A 88 -4.30 -14.05 33.59
N ARG A 89 -3.57 -14.91 32.88
CA ARG A 89 -3.15 -16.23 33.38
C ARG A 89 -2.24 -16.12 34.61
N HIS A 90 -1.21 -15.26 34.56
CA HIS A 90 -0.30 -15.07 35.70
C HIS A 90 -0.99 -14.44 36.92
N LEU A 91 -1.95 -13.54 36.71
CA LEU A 91 -2.76 -12.98 37.79
C LEU A 91 -3.65 -14.04 38.45
N LYS A 92 -4.28 -14.94 37.68
CA LYS A 92 -5.04 -16.08 38.22
C LYS A 92 -4.18 -17.01 39.06
N ASN A 93 -2.92 -17.21 38.67
CA ASN A 93 -1.96 -18.05 39.39
C ASN A 93 -1.23 -17.31 40.53
N SER A 94 -1.71 -16.11 40.93
CA SER A 94 -1.11 -15.25 41.96
C SER A 94 0.36 -14.86 41.71
N ASN A 95 0.86 -15.02 40.48
CA ASN A 95 2.23 -14.69 40.11
C ASN A 95 2.32 -13.22 39.63
N ARG A 96 2.27 -12.30 40.59
CA ARG A 96 2.26 -10.84 40.34
C ARG A 96 3.54 -10.34 39.68
N THR A 97 4.70 -10.92 40.02
CA THR A 97 6.00 -10.51 39.45
C THR A 97 6.07 -10.79 37.95
N ALA A 98 5.62 -11.97 37.52
CA ALA A 98 5.54 -12.31 36.10
C ALA A 98 4.55 -11.43 35.34
N ALA A 99 3.37 -11.18 35.92
CA ALA A 99 2.37 -10.28 35.34
C ALA A 99 2.92 -8.86 35.17
N MET A 100 3.66 -8.34 36.16
CA MET A 100 4.26 -7.00 36.09
C MET A 100 5.30 -6.89 34.97
N LYS A 101 6.13 -7.93 34.76
CA LYS A 101 7.10 -7.95 33.64
C LYS A 101 6.38 -7.88 32.28
N LEU A 102 5.29 -8.63 32.12
CA LEU A 102 4.49 -8.62 30.89
C LEU A 102 3.76 -7.28 30.67
N LEU A 103 3.25 -6.65 31.73
CA LEU A 103 2.65 -5.31 31.66
C LEU A 103 3.66 -4.26 31.15
N ARG A 104 4.91 -4.32 31.62
CA ARG A 104 5.98 -3.43 31.13
C ARG A 104 6.27 -3.67 29.65
N LYS A 105 6.36 -4.94 29.22
CA LYS A 105 6.55 -5.31 27.80
C LYS A 105 5.39 -4.80 26.94
N LYS A 106 4.15 -5.01 27.38
CA LYS A 106 2.94 -4.49 26.73
C LYS A 106 3.01 -2.97 26.55
N LYS A 107 3.33 -2.22 27.60
CA LYS A 107 3.43 -0.75 27.53
C LYS A 107 4.48 -0.24 26.54
N ILE A 108 5.61 -0.95 26.41
CA ILE A 108 6.62 -0.62 25.40
C ILE A 108 6.08 -0.87 24.00
N LEU A 109 5.43 -2.01 23.78
CA LEU A 109 4.85 -2.38 22.50
C LEU A 109 3.72 -1.42 22.09
N GLU A 110 2.86 -1.00 23.02
CA GLU A 110 1.79 -0.01 22.78
C GLU A 110 2.34 1.35 22.35
N ARG A 111 3.46 1.80 22.93
CA ARG A 111 4.12 3.05 22.49
C ARG A 111 4.70 2.93 21.08
N GLU A 112 5.28 1.79 20.77
CA GLU A 112 5.82 1.50 19.44
C GLU A 112 4.71 1.32 18.40
N TYR A 113 3.55 0.83 18.81
CA TYR A 113 2.33 0.78 18.02
C TYR A 113 1.86 2.21 17.69
N GLU A 114 1.65 3.04 18.72
CA GLU A 114 1.13 4.41 18.57
C GLU A 114 2.02 5.27 17.64
N LYS A 115 3.34 5.12 17.70
CA LYS A 115 4.26 5.79 16.76
C LYS A 115 4.04 5.36 15.30
N LYS A 116 3.88 4.05 15.06
CA LYS A 116 3.65 3.52 13.70
C LYS A 116 2.29 3.95 13.19
N ASP A 117 1.28 3.92 14.04
CA ASP A 117 -0.09 4.33 13.74
C ASP A 117 -0.14 5.80 13.29
N ARG A 118 0.46 6.70 14.07
CA ARG A 118 0.63 8.11 13.67
C ARG A 118 1.38 8.29 12.35
N THR A 119 2.35 7.42 12.07
CA THR A 119 3.08 7.46 10.79
C THR A 119 2.17 7.06 9.63
N VAL A 120 1.32 6.04 9.81
CA VAL A 120 0.31 5.63 8.82
C VAL A 120 -0.71 6.74 8.59
N GLU A 121 -1.22 7.39 9.63
CA GLU A 121 -2.11 8.55 9.53
C GLU A 121 -1.48 9.70 8.72
N HIS A 122 -0.20 9.99 9.00
CA HIS A 122 0.54 10.99 8.24
C HIS A 122 0.67 10.61 6.76
N LEU A 123 1.05 9.37 6.46
CA LEU A 123 1.16 8.88 5.08
C LEU A 123 -0.19 8.93 4.34
N ASN A 124 -1.29 8.59 5.01
CA ASN A 124 -2.63 8.74 4.45
C ASN A 124 -2.93 10.20 4.08
N THR A 125 -2.62 11.13 4.98
CA THR A 125 -2.81 12.57 4.73
C THR A 125 -2.02 13.04 3.50
N VAL A 126 -0.74 12.65 3.41
CA VAL A 126 0.12 13.01 2.27
C VAL A 126 -0.42 12.41 0.97
N LEU A 127 -0.81 11.13 0.96
CA LEU A 127 -1.37 10.47 -0.22
C LEU A 127 -2.67 11.14 -0.70
N THR A 128 -3.57 11.49 0.23
CA THR A 128 -4.79 12.23 -0.10
C THR A 128 -4.50 13.61 -0.70
N GLN A 129 -3.50 14.33 -0.16
CA GLN A 129 -3.09 15.62 -0.71
C GLN A 129 -2.55 15.51 -2.14
N ILE A 130 -1.78 14.44 -2.44
CA ILE A 130 -1.28 14.17 -3.80
C ILE A 130 -2.46 13.93 -4.75
N GLU A 131 -3.42 13.07 -4.38
CA GLU A 131 -4.59 12.76 -5.21
C GLU A 131 -5.47 14.00 -5.46
N GLN A 132 -5.63 14.86 -4.46
CA GLN A 132 -6.35 16.13 -4.60
C GLN A 132 -5.63 17.12 -5.53
N THR A 133 -4.29 17.17 -5.47
CA THR A 133 -3.49 18.04 -6.33
C THR A 133 -3.56 17.59 -7.79
N ASP A 134 -3.44 16.29 -8.04
CA ASP A 134 -3.58 15.72 -9.38
C ASP A 134 -4.97 16.02 -9.97
N CYS A 135 -6.03 15.82 -9.18
CA CYS A 135 -7.39 16.14 -9.59
C CYS A 135 -7.57 17.64 -9.90
N SER A 136 -7.04 18.52 -9.04
CA SER A 136 -7.10 19.97 -9.24
C SER A 136 -6.40 20.39 -10.53
N SER A 137 -5.24 19.80 -10.84
CA SER A 137 -4.52 20.07 -12.08
C SER A 137 -5.30 19.65 -13.33
N LEU A 138 -5.99 18.50 -13.27
CA LEU A 138 -6.84 18.01 -14.36
C LEU A 138 -8.04 18.94 -14.60
N VAL A 139 -8.69 19.43 -13.54
CA VAL A 139 -9.81 20.37 -13.65
C VAL A 139 -9.36 21.70 -14.27
N ILE A 140 -8.22 22.25 -13.83
CA ILE A 140 -7.67 23.48 -14.41
C ILE A 140 -7.32 23.30 -15.89
N ASN A 141 -6.72 22.17 -16.26
CA ASN A 141 -6.37 21.86 -17.66
C ASN A 141 -7.62 21.66 -18.53
N ALA A 142 -8.66 21.02 -18.01
CA ALA A 142 -9.93 20.86 -18.71
C ALA A 142 -10.61 22.22 -18.92
N TYR A 143 -10.60 23.07 -17.90
CA TYR A 143 -11.15 24.42 -17.99
C TYR A 143 -10.36 25.30 -18.97
N SER A 144 -9.03 25.27 -18.93
CA SER A 144 -8.21 26.04 -19.86
C SER A 144 -8.39 25.59 -21.30
N SER A 145 -8.47 24.27 -21.55
CA SER A 145 -8.76 23.70 -22.87
C SER A 145 -10.15 24.12 -23.36
N GLY A 146 -11.17 24.12 -22.49
CA GLY A 146 -12.51 24.60 -22.82
C GLY A 146 -12.57 26.10 -23.11
N VAL A 147 -11.83 26.92 -22.36
CA VAL A 147 -11.71 28.37 -22.60
C VAL A 147 -10.94 28.67 -23.89
N GLN A 148 -9.92 27.87 -24.21
CA GLN A 148 -9.16 27.99 -25.45
C GLN A 148 -10.04 27.61 -26.66
N ALA A 149 -10.83 26.53 -26.55
CA ALA A 149 -11.76 26.09 -27.58
C ALA A 149 -12.94 27.06 -27.81
N HIS A 150 -13.29 27.88 -26.83
CA HIS A 150 -14.32 28.91 -26.95
C HIS A 150 -13.83 30.23 -27.59
N LYS A 151 -12.52 30.36 -27.84
CA LYS A 151 -11.90 31.55 -28.46
C LYS A 151 -11.63 31.39 -29.97
N GLU A 152 -11.99 30.25 -30.55
CA GLU A 152 -12.07 30.01 -32.00
C GLU A 152 -13.51 30.14 -32.50
#